data_AF-A0A498AYW0-F1
#
_entry.id   AF-A0A498AYW0-F1
#
_cell.length_a   1.000
_cell.length_b   1.000
_cell.length_c   1.000
_cell.angle_alpha   90.00
_cell.angle_beta   90.00
_cell.angle_gamma   90.00
#
_symmetry.space_group_name_H-M   'P 1'
#
loop_
_entity.id
_entity.type
_entity.pdbx_description
1 polymer ?
#
loop_
_entity_poly.entity_id
_entity_poly.type
_entity_poly.pdbx_seq_one_letter_code
_entity_poly.pdbx_strand_id
1 'polypeptide(L)'
;MRAGAAGLAVAVLTLAVGAAPAGAEPTAVDVTGADLVSVAFDGDALSLRLRDAAQLAGDAPGRDPAEVVLGPNGGLAGRVPAGKAFAFLGTPGQPVWSLSAGDTGFPALDTTGVRPGVVTDDTVALTLRSVEGPGHLTAYTLTGIGAASPLFGSRPGVPRTAQLPVGTRTGGVVLAFDGAGDHRFTLTGSVTLRSGRKVSADATYRVRVPVISPAGQAPLPAVPQTAVRPDGQAAARPLAAPAAPEPEAVPEPAAAPSVKAAAPATGSRQVIADGHVDMGPQLSGDTWRIRIKDDRTSPPVWRETADVVLHVKDNAKITVPAGADFLGKQGDAVWLLPQSQQAGIVWPGWNTQHESVVSGVKGPVTWTLKGVTGPGRYALFLTGSFGKADVLFDSAKPFPQQLSIPLNTHAHGNWAFTKPGLYRLAVQMSGTTTAGKAVTDTRTLTLAVGDSTNPDGGSGTGSGSGSGSDDSAGGADQGSGGPLPRTGAGWVLTAASAGVVLVVLGVLLVASARRRRAGPTSDVMAPA
;
A
#
# COMPACT_ATOMS: atom_id res chain seq x y z
N MET A 1 41.31 -73.05 30.98
CA MET A 1 42.58 -72.39 30.65
C MET A 1 42.44 -71.67 29.31
N ARG A 2 42.94 -70.44 29.27
CA ARG A 2 43.41 -69.61 28.14
C ARG A 2 43.21 -70.09 26.67
N ALA A 3 42.64 -69.17 25.89
CA ALA A 3 43.19 -68.49 24.69
C ALA A 3 43.02 -69.06 23.26
N GLY A 4 42.74 -68.11 22.34
CA GLY A 4 42.80 -68.15 20.86
C GLY A 4 41.45 -67.74 20.22
N ALA A 5 41.11 -66.48 19.88
CA ALA A 5 41.66 -65.53 18.90
C ALA A 5 41.91 -66.19 17.52
N ALA A 6 41.49 -65.69 16.35
CA ALA A 6 40.67 -64.55 15.90
C ALA A 6 40.37 -64.80 14.41
N GLY A 7 39.31 -64.19 13.86
CA GLY A 7 38.99 -64.26 12.43
C GLY A 7 37.85 -63.35 12.05
N LEU A 8 38.11 -62.04 12.05
CA LEU A 8 37.19 -61.00 11.59
C LEU A 8 37.21 -60.98 10.04
N ALA A 9 36.07 -61.29 9.41
CA ALA A 9 35.83 -60.96 8.00
C ALA A 9 34.93 -59.72 7.93
N VAL A 10 35.47 -58.64 7.39
CA VAL A 10 34.78 -57.36 7.17
C VAL A 10 33.85 -57.52 5.97
N ALA A 11 32.53 -57.46 6.21
CA ALA A 11 31.55 -57.22 5.17
C ALA A 11 31.28 -55.71 5.11
N VAL A 12 31.78 -55.05 4.06
CA VAL A 12 31.44 -53.66 3.74
C VAL A 12 30.02 -53.66 3.20
N LEU A 13 29.06 -53.30 4.04
CA LEU A 13 27.70 -53.00 3.61
C LEU A 13 27.70 -51.56 3.07
N THR A 14 27.79 -51.42 1.76
CA THR A 14 27.49 -50.15 1.08
C THR A 14 26.02 -49.82 1.31
N LEU A 15 25.73 -48.96 2.27
CA LEU A 15 24.46 -48.27 2.39
C LEU A 15 24.32 -47.35 1.17
N ALA A 16 23.56 -47.81 0.17
CA ALA A 16 23.04 -46.93 -0.85
C ALA A 16 22.25 -45.83 -0.15
N VAL A 17 22.76 -44.60 -0.20
CA VAL A 17 22.02 -43.41 0.18
C VAL A 17 20.83 -43.34 -0.75
N GLY A 18 19.65 -43.70 -0.23
CA GLY A 18 18.39 -43.51 -0.93
C GLY A 18 18.30 -42.05 -1.33
N ALA A 19 18.13 -41.80 -2.63
CA ALA A 19 17.83 -40.48 -3.14
C ALA A 19 16.66 -39.92 -2.33
N ALA A 20 16.87 -38.76 -1.70
CA ALA A 20 15.81 -38.02 -1.05
C ALA A 20 14.64 -37.88 -2.04
N PRO A 21 13.38 -38.06 -1.59
CA PRO A 21 12.24 -37.77 -2.45
C PRO A 21 12.41 -36.33 -2.94
N ALA A 22 12.28 -36.13 -4.26
CA ALA A 22 12.31 -34.82 -4.88
C ALA A 22 11.42 -33.88 -4.07
N GLY A 23 12.03 -32.87 -3.43
CA GLY A 23 11.34 -31.99 -2.50
C GLY A 23 10.12 -31.40 -3.18
N ALA A 24 8.97 -31.45 -2.51
CA ALA A 24 7.75 -30.82 -2.99
C ALA A 24 8.07 -29.39 -3.47
N GLU A 25 7.57 -29.05 -4.65
CA GLU A 25 7.82 -27.72 -5.22
C GLU A 25 7.32 -26.66 -4.22
N PRO A 26 8.17 -25.69 -3.82
CA PRO A 26 7.79 -24.75 -2.78
C PRO A 26 6.55 -23.97 -3.21
N THR A 27 5.63 -23.80 -2.26
CA THR A 27 4.31 -23.22 -2.54
C THR A 27 4.45 -21.80 -3.07
N ALA A 28 3.77 -21.51 -4.18
CA ALA A 28 3.71 -20.16 -4.73
C ALA A 28 2.86 -19.26 -3.82
N VAL A 29 3.37 -18.08 -3.49
CA VAL A 29 2.68 -17.09 -2.65
C VAL A 29 2.29 -15.88 -3.48
N ASP A 30 1.04 -15.44 -3.32
CA ASP A 30 0.57 -14.17 -3.84
C ASP A 30 1.15 -13.02 -3.00
N VAL A 31 1.77 -12.06 -3.69
CA VAL A 31 2.43 -10.90 -3.08
C VAL A 31 1.52 -9.68 -2.97
N THR A 32 0.26 -9.79 -3.39
CA THR A 32 -0.73 -8.72 -3.32
C THR A 32 -0.87 -8.20 -1.88
N GLY A 33 -0.41 -6.97 -1.64
CA GLY A 33 -0.46 -6.34 -0.32
C GLY A 33 0.41 -7.00 0.75
N ALA A 34 1.27 -7.96 0.37
CA ALA A 34 2.14 -8.69 1.29
C ALA A 34 3.29 -7.82 1.81
N ASP A 35 3.82 -8.17 2.98
CA ASP A 35 5.13 -7.68 3.42
C ASP A 35 6.21 -8.61 2.89
N LEU A 36 6.91 -8.20 1.83
CA LEU A 36 8.03 -8.96 1.25
C LEU A 36 9.12 -9.19 2.30
N VAL A 37 9.37 -8.18 3.11
CA VAL A 37 10.31 -8.25 4.23
C VAL A 37 9.62 -7.65 5.44
N SER A 38 9.28 -8.46 6.43
CA SER A 38 8.93 -8.01 7.77
C SER A 38 10.12 -8.24 8.68
N VAL A 39 10.64 -7.16 9.23
CA VAL A 39 11.80 -7.14 10.13
C VAL A 39 11.29 -7.03 11.56
N ALA A 40 11.67 -8.00 12.39
CA ALA A 40 11.36 -8.00 13.81
C ALA A 40 12.63 -8.11 14.65
N PHE A 41 12.66 -7.39 15.78
CA PHE A 41 13.73 -7.43 16.76
C PHE A 41 13.15 -7.68 18.15
N ASP A 42 13.52 -8.80 18.79
CA ASP A 42 13.01 -9.19 20.11
C ASP A 42 13.86 -8.69 21.29
N GLY A 43 14.99 -8.03 21.01
CA GLY A 43 15.96 -7.57 22.01
C GLY A 43 17.33 -8.22 21.86
N ASP A 44 17.38 -9.43 21.31
CA ASP A 44 18.63 -10.17 21.10
C ASP A 44 18.83 -10.63 19.67
N ALA A 45 17.76 -11.00 18.98
CA ALA A 45 17.80 -11.51 17.61
C ALA A 45 16.98 -10.62 16.67
N LEU A 46 17.52 -10.45 15.46
CA LEU A 46 16.78 -9.92 14.32
C LEU A 46 16.19 -11.09 13.53
N SER A 47 15.03 -10.90 12.89
CA SER A 47 14.48 -11.85 11.94
C SER A 47 13.90 -11.14 10.73
N LEU A 48 13.99 -11.79 9.56
CA LEU A 48 13.39 -11.36 8.31
C LEU A 48 12.39 -12.44 7.89
N ARG A 49 11.13 -12.05 7.68
CA ARG A 49 10.04 -12.97 7.30
C ARG A 49 9.24 -12.42 6.13
N LEU A 50 8.55 -13.31 5.42
CA LEU A 50 7.49 -12.95 4.47
C LEU A 50 6.13 -13.03 5.17
N ARG A 51 5.27 -12.01 5.03
CA ARG A 51 3.87 -12.08 5.47
C ARG A 51 2.93 -11.86 4.30
N ASP A 52 2.17 -12.89 3.95
CA ASP A 52 1.09 -12.77 2.95
C ASP A 52 -0.11 -11.99 3.52
N ALA A 53 -1.06 -11.60 2.65
CA ALA A 53 -2.21 -10.79 3.06
C ALA A 53 -3.09 -11.49 4.12
N ALA A 54 -3.19 -12.83 4.09
CA ALA A 54 -3.97 -13.57 5.07
C ALA A 54 -3.27 -13.57 6.44
N GLN A 55 -1.95 -13.69 6.47
CA GLN A 55 -1.16 -13.56 7.69
C GLN A 55 -1.24 -12.16 8.27
N LEU A 56 -1.26 -11.11 7.45
CA LEU A 56 -1.46 -9.74 7.90
C LEU A 56 -2.84 -9.54 8.53
N ALA A 57 -3.90 -10.05 7.90
CA ALA A 57 -5.26 -9.93 8.42
C ALA A 57 -5.47 -10.68 9.74
N GLY A 58 -4.77 -11.80 9.94
CA GLY A 58 -4.87 -12.64 11.12
C GLY A 58 -3.81 -12.39 12.20
N ASP A 59 -2.93 -11.40 12.04
CA ASP A 59 -1.73 -11.18 12.87
C ASP A 59 -0.89 -12.46 13.07
N ALA A 60 -0.81 -13.28 12.02
CA ALA A 60 -0.10 -14.54 12.06
C ALA A 60 1.42 -14.33 11.83
N PRO A 61 2.28 -15.17 12.43
CA PRO A 61 3.71 -15.09 12.21
C PRO A 61 4.06 -15.32 10.74
N GLY A 62 5.04 -14.56 10.24
CA GLY A 62 5.52 -14.68 8.86
C GLY A 62 6.30 -15.97 8.59
N ARG A 63 6.37 -16.35 7.32
CA ARG A 63 7.07 -17.57 6.83
C ARG A 63 8.54 -17.27 6.56
N ASP A 64 9.36 -18.31 6.55
CA ASP A 64 10.70 -18.21 5.96
C ASP A 64 10.57 -18.03 4.44
N PRO A 65 11.09 -16.95 3.84
CA PRO A 65 11.01 -16.74 2.39
C PRO A 65 11.72 -17.82 1.57
N ALA A 66 12.60 -18.63 2.16
CA ALA A 66 13.27 -19.73 1.47
C ALA A 66 12.36 -20.95 1.24
N GLU A 67 11.23 -21.04 1.96
CA GLU A 67 10.26 -22.15 1.89
C GLU A 67 9.16 -21.93 0.85
N VAL A 68 9.11 -20.76 0.22
CA VAL A 68 8.08 -20.36 -0.74
C VAL A 68 8.69 -19.83 -2.04
N VAL A 69 7.88 -19.73 -3.08
CA VAL A 69 8.27 -19.07 -4.35
C VAL A 69 7.36 -17.87 -4.58
N LEU A 70 7.96 -16.73 -4.92
CA LEU A 70 7.22 -15.54 -5.32
C LEU A 70 7.05 -15.52 -6.85
N GLY A 71 5.87 -15.11 -7.32
CA GLY A 71 5.54 -15.14 -8.74
C GLY A 71 5.33 -16.56 -9.30
N PRO A 72 5.05 -16.70 -10.62
CA PRO A 72 4.92 -15.62 -11.60
C PRO A 72 3.57 -14.87 -11.50
N ASN A 73 2.61 -15.40 -10.74
CA ASN A 73 1.31 -14.78 -10.52
C ASN A 73 1.46 -13.42 -9.81
N GLY A 74 0.63 -12.45 -10.18
CA GLY A 74 0.70 -11.11 -9.59
C GLY A 74 1.97 -10.35 -9.99
N GLY A 75 2.45 -10.54 -11.23
CA GLY A 75 3.51 -9.71 -11.81
C GLY A 75 3.18 -9.19 -13.19
N LEU A 76 3.84 -8.12 -13.60
CA LEU A 76 3.57 -7.37 -14.83
C LEU A 76 4.83 -7.30 -15.71
N ALA A 77 4.70 -7.74 -16.96
CA ALA A 77 5.72 -7.53 -17.98
C ALA A 77 5.53 -6.15 -18.64
N GLY A 78 6.62 -5.38 -18.73
CA GLY A 78 6.64 -4.06 -19.33
C GLY A 78 7.98 -3.78 -20.02
N ARG A 79 8.17 -2.52 -20.39
CA ARG A 79 9.45 -2.03 -20.93
C ARG A 79 9.95 -0.91 -20.04
N VAL A 80 11.28 -0.81 -19.91
CA VAL A 80 11.91 0.28 -19.17
C VAL A 80 11.48 1.62 -19.79
N PRO A 81 10.83 2.51 -19.02
CA PRO A 81 10.42 3.82 -19.53
C PRO A 81 11.59 4.66 -19.99
N ALA A 82 11.35 5.53 -20.97
CA ALA A 82 12.30 6.57 -21.32
C ALA A 82 12.38 7.64 -20.21
N GLY A 83 13.52 8.34 -20.13
CA GLY A 83 13.74 9.41 -19.16
C GLY A 83 14.53 8.97 -17.92
N LYS A 84 14.87 9.94 -17.07
CA LYS A 84 15.80 9.72 -15.95
C LYS A 84 15.20 8.93 -14.79
N ALA A 85 13.88 8.98 -14.60
CA ALA A 85 13.20 8.40 -13.44
C ALA A 85 13.33 6.88 -13.34
N PHE A 86 13.46 6.17 -14.48
CA PHE A 86 13.59 4.71 -14.51
C PHE A 86 14.90 4.24 -15.16
N ALA A 87 15.84 5.16 -15.41
CA ALA A 87 17.11 4.84 -16.06
C ALA A 87 17.95 3.81 -15.26
N PHE A 88 17.71 3.70 -13.95
CA PHE A 88 18.34 2.69 -13.10
C PHE A 88 17.92 1.25 -13.42
N LEU A 89 16.78 1.04 -14.11
CA LEU A 89 16.31 -0.28 -14.52
C LEU A 89 17.00 -0.81 -15.77
N GLY A 90 17.50 0.06 -16.64
CA GLY A 90 17.82 -0.38 -17.99
C GLY A 90 17.99 0.71 -19.02
N THR A 91 18.35 0.24 -20.21
CA THR A 91 18.19 1.04 -21.42
C THR A 91 16.69 1.18 -21.70
N PRO A 92 16.18 2.37 -22.05
CA PRO A 92 14.79 2.54 -22.44
C PRO A 92 14.35 1.53 -23.50
N GLY A 93 13.15 0.95 -23.31
CA GLY A 93 12.60 -0.06 -24.21
C GLY A 93 12.99 -1.50 -23.89
N GLN A 94 13.98 -1.75 -23.02
CA GLN A 94 14.33 -3.12 -22.60
C GLN A 94 13.15 -3.80 -21.90
N PRO A 95 12.84 -5.08 -22.21
CA PRO A 95 11.85 -5.86 -21.47
C PRO A 95 12.25 -5.97 -20.00
N VAL A 96 11.28 -5.76 -19.13
CA VAL A 96 11.44 -5.88 -17.68
C VAL A 96 10.15 -6.47 -17.10
N TRP A 97 10.28 -7.35 -16.13
CA TRP A 97 9.15 -7.90 -15.39
C TRP A 97 9.19 -7.36 -13.97
N SER A 98 8.03 -7.01 -13.44
CA SER A 98 7.88 -6.53 -12.07
C SER A 98 7.02 -7.51 -11.28
N LEU A 99 7.51 -7.91 -10.11
CA LEU A 99 6.72 -8.57 -9.08
C LEU A 99 5.95 -7.46 -8.35
N SER A 100 4.71 -7.27 -8.76
CA SER A 100 3.79 -6.24 -8.30
C SER A 100 2.38 -6.74 -8.58
N ALA A 101 1.51 -6.82 -7.58
CA ALA A 101 0.15 -7.30 -7.79
C ALA A 101 -0.74 -6.27 -8.48
N GLY A 102 -0.51 -6.09 -9.79
CA GLY A 102 -1.13 -5.06 -10.59
C GLY A 102 -0.81 -3.66 -10.07
N ASP A 103 -1.74 -2.74 -10.29
CA ASP A 103 -1.56 -1.32 -10.00
C ASP A 103 -2.08 -0.90 -8.61
N THR A 104 -2.65 -1.82 -7.82
CA THR A 104 -3.28 -1.52 -6.51
C THR A 104 -2.70 -2.32 -5.34
N GLY A 105 -2.01 -3.44 -5.57
CA GLY A 105 -1.61 -4.39 -4.54
C GLY A 105 -0.10 -4.47 -4.30
N PHE A 106 0.63 -3.35 -4.39
CA PHE A 106 2.07 -3.36 -4.21
C PHE A 106 2.48 -3.95 -2.85
N PRO A 107 3.50 -4.80 -2.81
CA PRO A 107 4.04 -5.26 -1.54
C PRO A 107 4.73 -4.13 -0.76
N ALA A 108 5.06 -4.43 0.50
CA ALA A 108 5.72 -3.52 1.42
C ALA A 108 7.02 -4.10 2.01
N LEU A 109 7.85 -3.20 2.55
CA LEU A 109 8.91 -3.50 3.50
C LEU A 109 8.47 -2.99 4.88
N ASP A 110 8.35 -3.90 5.84
CA ASP A 110 7.83 -3.63 7.17
C ASP A 110 8.96 -3.67 8.23
N THR A 111 9.12 -2.57 8.97
CA THR A 111 10.04 -2.44 10.10
C THR A 111 9.30 -2.20 11.41
N THR A 112 7.97 -2.37 11.44
CA THR A 112 7.15 -2.14 12.66
C THR A 112 7.50 -3.10 13.80
N GLY A 113 8.08 -4.26 13.49
CA GLY A 113 8.65 -5.19 14.45
C GLY A 113 9.92 -4.69 15.16
N VAL A 114 10.44 -3.52 14.80
CA VAL A 114 11.56 -2.84 15.49
C VAL A 114 11.04 -1.57 16.14
N ARG A 115 11.11 -1.50 17.48
CA ARG A 115 10.57 -0.35 18.23
C ARG A 115 11.45 0.89 18.07
N PRO A 116 10.87 2.10 17.91
CA PRO A 116 11.62 3.34 17.99
C PRO A 116 12.40 3.48 19.32
N GLY A 117 13.58 4.07 19.25
CA GLY A 117 14.48 4.33 20.35
C GLY A 117 15.38 3.15 20.76
N VAL A 118 15.16 1.92 20.27
CA VAL A 118 15.96 0.75 20.71
C VAL A 118 17.27 0.57 19.93
N VAL A 119 17.34 1.12 18.71
CA VAL A 119 18.50 1.07 17.81
C VAL A 119 19.04 2.47 17.58
N THR A 120 20.30 2.56 17.17
CA THR A 120 20.94 3.83 16.81
C THR A 120 20.29 4.40 15.55
N ASP A 121 20.07 5.71 15.54
CA ASP A 121 19.45 6.48 14.44
C ASP A 121 18.07 5.99 13.99
N ASP A 122 17.41 5.13 14.78
CA ASP A 122 16.08 4.59 14.47
C ASP A 122 15.96 4.06 13.03
N THR A 123 17.00 3.36 12.59
CA THR A 123 17.15 2.88 11.21
C THR A 123 17.45 1.38 11.15
N VAL A 124 16.82 0.70 10.19
CA VAL A 124 17.13 -0.67 9.76
C VAL A 124 17.83 -0.60 8.40
N ALA A 125 19.00 -1.22 8.29
CA ALA A 125 19.69 -1.39 7.02
C ALA A 125 19.31 -2.73 6.38
N LEU A 126 18.82 -2.70 5.14
CA LEU A 126 18.50 -3.89 4.35
C LEU A 126 19.45 -3.99 3.16
N THR A 127 20.37 -4.95 3.21
CA THR A 127 21.47 -5.10 2.25
C THR A 127 21.27 -6.31 1.34
N LEU A 128 21.33 -6.09 0.02
CA LEU A 128 21.36 -7.14 -0.99
C LEU A 128 22.77 -7.77 -1.08
N ARG A 129 22.90 -8.98 -0.54
CA ARG A 129 24.17 -9.71 -0.43
C ARG A 129 24.53 -10.46 -1.71
N SER A 130 23.58 -11.23 -2.23
CA SER A 130 23.76 -12.05 -3.43
C SER A 130 22.49 -12.05 -4.28
N VAL A 131 22.68 -12.21 -5.58
CA VAL A 131 21.63 -12.50 -6.56
C VAL A 131 22.18 -13.58 -7.47
N GLU A 132 21.45 -14.69 -7.56
CA GLU A 132 21.67 -15.82 -8.44
C GLU A 132 20.47 -15.90 -9.37
N GLY A 133 20.70 -16.07 -10.67
CA GLY A 133 19.64 -16.08 -11.67
C GLY A 133 20.00 -15.23 -12.89
N PRO A 134 19.17 -15.28 -13.94
CA PRO A 134 19.41 -14.58 -15.19
C PRO A 134 19.11 -13.09 -15.08
N GLY A 135 20.05 -12.22 -15.45
CA GLY A 135 19.85 -10.77 -15.45
C GLY A 135 20.04 -10.12 -14.07
N HIS A 136 19.34 -9.02 -13.82
CA HIS A 136 19.47 -8.17 -12.65
C HIS A 136 18.15 -8.04 -11.89
N LEU A 137 18.28 -7.92 -10.57
CA LEU A 137 17.20 -7.56 -9.65
C LEU A 137 17.35 -6.09 -9.26
N THR A 138 16.26 -5.34 -9.27
CA THR A 138 16.19 -4.00 -8.69
C THR A 138 14.91 -3.80 -7.90
N ALA A 139 15.05 -3.43 -6.62
CA ALA A 139 13.98 -2.98 -5.75
C ALA A 139 13.88 -1.46 -5.75
N TYR A 140 12.68 -0.90 -5.87
CA TYR A 140 12.44 0.54 -5.82
C TYR A 140 11.04 0.85 -5.29
N THR A 141 10.83 2.09 -4.83
CA THR A 141 9.51 2.60 -4.45
C THR A 141 8.99 3.58 -5.49
N LEU A 142 7.68 3.57 -5.69
CA LEU A 142 6.97 4.64 -6.41
C LEU A 142 6.55 5.71 -5.39
N THR A 143 7.19 6.87 -5.45
CA THR A 143 6.96 7.99 -4.49
C THR A 143 6.08 9.10 -5.06
N GLY A 144 5.38 8.82 -6.16
CA GLY A 144 4.50 9.76 -6.86
C GLY A 144 4.44 9.43 -8.35
N ILE A 145 3.88 10.34 -9.14
CA ILE A 145 3.69 10.16 -10.58
C ILE A 145 5.04 10.16 -11.28
N GLY A 146 5.37 9.06 -11.96
CA GLY A 146 6.62 8.95 -12.71
C GLY A 146 7.88 9.15 -11.86
N ALA A 147 7.77 9.07 -10.53
CA ALA A 147 8.89 9.21 -9.61
C ALA A 147 9.18 7.84 -8.97
N ALA A 148 10.35 7.30 -9.27
CA ALA A 148 10.82 6.03 -8.74
C ALA A 148 12.16 6.24 -8.02
N SER A 149 12.26 5.69 -6.82
CA SER A 149 13.47 5.78 -6.00
C SER A 149 14.06 4.38 -5.79
N PRO A 150 15.27 4.08 -6.29
CA PRO A 150 15.89 2.79 -6.09
C PRO A 150 16.21 2.55 -4.61
N LEU A 151 15.80 1.40 -4.09
CA LEU A 151 16.10 0.95 -2.74
C LEU A 151 17.39 0.14 -2.72
N PHE A 152 17.42 -0.95 -3.50
CA PHE A 152 18.60 -1.80 -3.66
C PHE A 152 18.56 -2.57 -4.99
N GLY A 153 19.69 -3.01 -5.52
CA GLY A 153 19.72 -3.83 -6.73
C GLY A 153 21.09 -4.40 -7.06
N SER A 154 21.12 -5.35 -7.99
CA SER A 154 22.37 -5.99 -8.43
C SER A 154 23.09 -5.21 -9.54
N ARG A 155 22.40 -4.30 -10.21
CA ARG A 155 22.90 -3.50 -11.33
C ARG A 155 23.95 -2.46 -10.87
N PRO A 156 25.00 -2.18 -11.67
CA PRO A 156 25.91 -1.07 -11.37
C PRO A 156 25.17 0.27 -11.29
N GLY A 157 25.53 1.10 -10.30
CA GLY A 157 24.90 2.40 -10.06
C GLY A 157 23.61 2.36 -9.25
N VAL A 158 23.07 1.17 -8.94
CA VAL A 158 21.98 1.00 -7.98
C VAL A 158 22.58 0.75 -6.59
N PRO A 159 22.05 1.36 -5.51
CA PRO A 159 22.50 1.06 -4.15
C PRO A 159 22.43 -0.44 -3.85
N ARG A 160 23.31 -0.95 -2.99
CA ARG A 160 23.22 -2.32 -2.46
C ARG A 160 22.46 -2.41 -1.14
N THR A 161 22.24 -1.27 -0.48
CA THR A 161 21.61 -1.20 0.84
C THR A 161 20.55 -0.11 0.84
N ALA A 162 19.36 -0.45 1.32
CA ALA A 162 18.32 0.51 1.66
C ALA A 162 18.36 0.81 3.17
N GLN A 163 18.23 2.09 3.53
CA GLN A 163 18.07 2.53 4.91
C GLN A 163 16.59 2.82 5.14
N LEU A 164 15.97 2.08 6.06
CA LEU A 164 14.55 2.17 6.35
C LEU A 164 14.35 2.71 7.76
N PRO A 165 13.46 3.70 7.98
CA PRO A 165 13.09 4.10 9.32
C PRO A 165 12.45 2.93 10.07
N VAL A 166 12.71 2.79 11.36
CA VAL A 166 12.03 1.81 12.23
C VAL A 166 10.55 2.18 12.41
N GLY A 167 9.73 1.22 12.85
CA GLY A 167 8.33 1.49 13.16
C GLY A 167 7.47 1.80 11.92
N THR A 168 7.95 1.51 10.72
CA THR A 168 7.35 1.98 9.47
C THR A 168 7.02 0.83 8.53
N ARG A 169 5.86 0.90 7.87
CA ARG A 169 5.52 0.03 6.75
C ARG A 169 5.69 0.80 5.44
N THR A 170 6.79 0.52 4.73
CA THR A 170 7.13 1.15 3.45
C THR A 170 6.42 0.42 2.31
N GLY A 171 5.25 0.91 1.90
CA GLY A 171 4.48 0.36 0.78
C GLY A 171 4.95 0.83 -0.60
N GLY A 172 4.32 0.33 -1.66
CA GLY A 172 4.61 0.75 -3.04
C GLY A 172 5.95 0.21 -3.56
N VAL A 173 6.39 -0.93 -3.04
CA VAL A 173 7.67 -1.54 -3.37
C VAL A 173 7.51 -2.39 -4.61
N VAL A 174 8.44 -2.25 -5.55
CA VAL A 174 8.50 -3.03 -6.78
C VAL A 174 9.81 -3.80 -6.80
N LEU A 175 9.75 -5.12 -7.01
CA LEU A 175 10.92 -5.91 -7.40
C LEU A 175 10.90 -6.13 -8.91
N ALA A 176 11.84 -5.53 -9.63
CA ALA A 176 11.97 -5.66 -11.07
C ALA A 176 13.13 -6.58 -11.48
N PHE A 177 12.91 -7.35 -12.54
CA PHE A 177 13.80 -8.34 -13.10
C PHE A 177 13.91 -8.16 -14.62
N ASP A 178 15.13 -8.14 -15.16
CA ASP A 178 15.38 -8.00 -16.61
C ASP A 178 15.73 -9.35 -17.30
N GLY A 179 15.68 -10.47 -16.59
CA GLY A 179 15.86 -11.82 -17.12
C GLY A 179 14.81 -12.82 -16.63
N ALA A 180 14.25 -13.60 -17.55
CA ALA A 180 13.28 -14.67 -17.26
C ALA A 180 13.97 -15.91 -16.70
N GLY A 181 13.36 -16.57 -15.71
CA GLY A 181 13.89 -17.77 -15.06
C GLY A 181 13.70 -17.75 -13.55
N ASP A 182 14.29 -18.72 -12.87
CA ASP A 182 14.33 -18.77 -11.42
C ASP A 182 15.45 -17.88 -10.89
N HIS A 183 15.11 -17.05 -9.91
CA HIS A 183 16.02 -16.15 -9.20
C HIS A 183 16.06 -16.52 -7.73
N ARG A 184 17.26 -16.42 -7.15
CA ARG A 184 17.49 -16.51 -5.72
C ARG A 184 18.29 -15.30 -5.27
N PHE A 185 17.86 -14.60 -4.23
CA PHE A 185 18.63 -13.50 -3.67
C PHE A 185 18.64 -13.52 -2.15
N THR A 186 19.73 -13.04 -1.56
CA THR A 186 19.89 -12.97 -0.09
C THR A 186 19.85 -11.53 0.36
N LEU A 187 18.96 -11.23 1.31
CA LEU A 187 18.93 -9.97 2.03
C LEU A 187 19.47 -10.17 3.44
N THR A 188 20.34 -9.25 3.87
CA THR A 188 20.72 -9.09 5.27
C THR A 188 20.00 -7.89 5.83
N GLY A 189 19.14 -8.08 6.82
CA GLY A 189 18.71 -6.98 7.68
C GLY A 189 19.73 -6.79 8.78
N SER A 190 20.05 -5.54 9.10
CA SER A 190 20.96 -5.22 10.21
C SER A 190 20.55 -3.96 10.95
N VAL A 191 20.77 -3.98 12.25
CA VAL A 191 20.58 -2.84 13.15
C VAL A 191 21.81 -2.67 14.02
N THR A 192 22.08 -1.43 14.43
CA THR A 192 23.10 -1.14 15.44
C THR A 192 22.39 -0.78 16.73
N LEU A 193 22.64 -1.50 17.82
CA LEU A 193 22.08 -1.19 19.13
C LEU A 193 22.76 0.07 19.69
N ARG A 194 22.13 0.74 20.66
CA ARG A 194 22.74 1.89 21.35
C ARG A 194 24.07 1.56 22.05
N SER A 195 24.31 0.29 22.36
CA SER A 195 25.61 -0.19 22.87
C SER A 195 26.72 -0.24 21.81
N GLY A 196 26.41 0.02 20.54
CA GLY A 196 27.31 -0.14 19.40
C GLY A 196 27.36 -1.57 18.84
N ARG A 197 26.73 -2.55 19.51
CA ARG A 197 26.63 -3.94 19.02
C ARG A 197 25.77 -3.97 17.74
N LYS A 198 26.29 -4.57 16.67
CA LYS A 198 25.51 -4.86 15.46
C LYS A 198 24.81 -6.20 15.59
N VAL A 199 23.54 -6.25 15.20
CA VAL A 199 22.74 -7.47 15.10
C VAL A 199 22.23 -7.57 13.67
N SER A 200 22.32 -8.75 13.08
CA SER A 200 21.90 -8.99 11.70
C SER A 200 21.25 -10.34 11.53
N ALA A 201 20.40 -10.45 10.52
CA ALA A 201 19.80 -11.70 10.09
C ALA A 201 19.71 -11.76 8.56
N ASP A 202 19.93 -12.95 8.03
CA ASP A 202 19.88 -13.22 6.60
C ASP A 202 18.61 -13.97 6.24
N ALA A 203 18.05 -13.65 5.08
CA ALA A 203 16.94 -14.38 4.51
C ALA A 203 17.14 -14.55 3.00
N THR A 204 16.84 -15.75 2.50
CA THR A 204 16.97 -16.11 1.08
C THR A 204 15.58 -16.11 0.44
N TYR A 205 15.42 -15.35 -0.63
CA TYR A 205 14.20 -15.21 -1.39
C TYR A 205 14.28 -15.98 -2.70
N ARG A 206 13.19 -16.64 -3.09
CA ARG A 206 13.06 -17.33 -4.37
C ARG A 206 11.97 -16.67 -5.20
N VAL A 207 12.29 -16.29 -6.44
CA VAL A 207 11.35 -15.64 -7.35
C VAL A 207 11.37 -16.35 -8.69
N ARG A 208 10.19 -16.68 -9.22
CA ARG A 208 10.06 -17.22 -10.56
C ARG A 208 9.57 -16.14 -11.50
N VAL A 209 10.43 -15.76 -12.45
CA VAL A 209 10.13 -14.74 -13.46
C VAL A 209 9.68 -15.45 -14.74
N PRO A 210 8.46 -15.18 -15.24
CA PRO A 210 7.98 -15.77 -16.49
C PRO A 210 8.76 -15.22 -17.69
N VAL A 211 8.56 -15.82 -18.87
CA VAL A 211 9.04 -15.22 -20.13
C VAL A 211 8.51 -13.79 -20.22
N ILE A 212 9.42 -12.83 -20.38
CA ILE A 212 9.08 -11.41 -20.37
C ILE A 212 8.56 -11.02 -21.76
N SER A 213 7.24 -11.00 -21.89
CA SER A 213 6.53 -10.61 -23.11
C SER A 213 5.66 -9.37 -22.86
N PRO A 214 6.19 -8.15 -23.02
CA PRO A 214 5.41 -6.92 -22.85
C PRO A 214 4.33 -6.80 -23.94
N ALA A 215 3.09 -6.51 -23.55
CA ALA A 215 2.01 -6.27 -24.52
C ALA A 215 2.19 -4.91 -25.25
N GLY A 216 2.05 -4.90 -26.58
CA GLY A 216 1.78 -3.68 -27.35
C GLY A 216 2.96 -2.74 -27.63
N GLN A 217 3.97 -3.20 -28.38
CA GLN A 217 4.71 -2.41 -29.39
C GLN A 217 5.49 -3.42 -30.21
N ALA A 218 5.16 -3.55 -31.51
CA ALA A 218 5.90 -4.41 -32.42
C ALA A 218 7.41 -4.11 -32.31
N PRO A 219 8.29 -5.12 -32.40
CA PRO A 219 9.70 -4.83 -32.61
C PRO A 219 9.79 -3.89 -33.82
N LEU A 220 10.54 -2.79 -33.68
CA LEU A 220 10.91 -1.96 -34.83
C LEU A 220 11.41 -2.93 -35.92
N PRO A 221 10.90 -2.85 -37.17
CA PRO A 221 11.40 -3.68 -38.24
C PRO A 221 12.92 -3.55 -38.27
N ALA A 222 13.62 -4.68 -38.27
CA ALA A 222 15.05 -4.70 -38.51
C ALA A 222 15.35 -3.85 -39.75
N VAL A 223 16.33 -2.95 -39.65
CA VAL A 223 16.80 -2.12 -40.76
C VAL A 223 17.00 -3.03 -41.98
N PRO A 224 16.24 -2.89 -43.07
CA PRO A 224 16.50 -3.66 -44.27
C PRO A 224 17.87 -3.23 -44.78
N GLN A 225 18.80 -4.17 -44.80
CA GLN A 225 20.04 -4.04 -45.54
C GLN A 225 19.71 -3.70 -46.99
N THR A 226 20.40 -2.68 -47.51
CA THR A 226 20.34 -2.25 -48.91
C THR A 226 20.43 -3.45 -49.85
N ALA A 227 19.32 -3.74 -50.53
CA ALA A 227 19.28 -4.60 -51.69
C ALA A 227 18.74 -3.80 -52.87
N VAL A 228 19.48 -3.90 -53.97
CA VAL A 228 19.41 -3.14 -55.21
C VAL A 228 18.03 -3.26 -55.89
N ARG A 229 17.54 -2.13 -56.41
CA ARG A 229 16.34 -2.00 -57.25
C ARG A 229 16.53 -2.67 -58.62
N PRO A 230 15.47 -3.27 -59.18
CA PRO A 230 15.20 -3.08 -60.60
C PRO A 230 13.84 -2.40 -60.82
N ASP A 231 13.81 -1.59 -61.86
CA ASP A 231 12.72 -0.71 -62.27
C ASP A 231 11.47 -1.47 -62.75
N GLY A 232 10.31 -0.83 -62.60
CA GLY A 232 9.05 -1.32 -63.16
C GLY A 232 7.87 -0.43 -62.78
N GLN A 233 7.47 0.44 -63.72
CA GLN A 233 6.36 1.39 -63.63
C GLN A 233 4.98 0.70 -63.44
N ALA A 234 4.05 1.38 -62.76
CA ALA A 234 2.71 1.64 -63.29
C ALA A 234 1.91 2.67 -62.47
N ALA A 235 1.37 3.63 -63.21
CA ALA A 235 0.50 4.77 -62.92
C ALA A 235 -0.52 4.68 -61.77
N ALA A 236 -0.61 5.78 -61.01
CA ALA A 236 -1.78 6.16 -60.21
C ALA A 236 -2.70 7.10 -61.03
N ARG A 237 -4.02 6.85 -60.97
CA ARG A 237 -5.07 7.83 -61.31
C ARG A 237 -5.83 8.19 -60.03
N PRO A 238 -6.15 9.47 -59.77
CA PRO A 238 -6.94 9.85 -58.60
C PRO A 238 -8.44 9.71 -58.90
N LEU A 239 -9.21 9.11 -57.98
CA LEU A 239 -10.67 9.22 -57.95
C LEU A 239 -11.10 10.08 -56.76
N ALA A 240 -12.07 10.94 -57.06
CA ALA A 240 -12.59 12.04 -56.25
C ALA A 240 -13.38 11.60 -55.02
N ALA A 241 -13.41 12.49 -54.03
CA ALA A 241 -14.25 12.43 -52.84
C ALA A 241 -15.72 12.85 -53.15
N PRO A 242 -16.72 12.28 -52.48
CA PRO A 242 -18.02 12.91 -52.31
C PRO A 242 -18.13 13.65 -50.96
N ALA A 243 -18.81 14.79 -51.00
CA ALA A 243 -19.11 15.67 -49.89
C ALA A 243 -20.15 15.08 -48.90
N ALA A 244 -19.98 15.38 -47.61
CA ALA A 244 -20.93 15.10 -46.54
C ALA A 244 -21.91 16.28 -46.35
N PRO A 245 -23.17 16.05 -45.95
CA PRO A 245 -24.12 17.13 -45.66
C PRO A 245 -23.94 17.73 -44.26
N GLU A 246 -24.41 18.96 -44.15
CA GLU A 246 -24.37 19.91 -43.02
C GLU A 246 -25.20 19.44 -41.79
N PRO A 247 -24.80 19.75 -40.54
CA PRO A 247 -25.46 19.23 -39.34
C PRO A 247 -26.67 20.06 -38.87
N GLU A 248 -27.77 19.37 -38.57
CA GLU A 248 -28.94 19.91 -37.84
C GLU A 248 -28.62 20.17 -36.35
N ALA A 249 -29.25 21.21 -35.80
CA ALA A 249 -29.05 21.74 -34.46
C ALA A 249 -29.54 20.80 -33.34
N VAL A 250 -28.73 20.69 -32.27
CA VAL A 250 -29.03 19.95 -31.03
C VAL A 250 -29.68 20.90 -30.00
N PRO A 251 -30.81 20.55 -29.35
CA PRO A 251 -31.40 21.37 -28.30
C PRO A 251 -30.65 21.23 -26.95
N GLU A 252 -30.69 22.31 -26.18
CA GLU A 252 -30.01 22.58 -24.91
C GLU A 252 -30.38 21.59 -23.77
N PRO A 253 -29.43 21.14 -22.91
CA PRO A 253 -29.74 20.22 -21.82
C PRO A 253 -30.36 20.93 -20.61
N ALA A 254 -31.50 20.39 -20.15
CA ALA A 254 -32.18 20.78 -18.92
C ALA A 254 -31.36 20.51 -17.64
N ALA A 255 -31.51 21.41 -16.67
CA ALA A 255 -30.82 21.40 -15.38
C ALA A 255 -31.07 20.14 -14.52
N ALA A 256 -30.01 19.63 -13.90
CA ALA A 256 -30.05 18.50 -12.96
C ALA A 256 -30.68 18.89 -11.60
N PRO A 257 -31.42 17.98 -10.92
CA PRO A 257 -32.07 18.26 -9.64
C PRO A 257 -31.07 18.30 -8.47
N SER A 258 -31.28 19.24 -7.55
CA SER A 258 -30.51 19.43 -6.32
C SER A 258 -30.80 18.35 -5.28
N VAL A 259 -29.75 17.73 -4.74
CA VAL A 259 -29.84 16.71 -3.68
C VAL A 259 -29.92 17.41 -2.32
N LYS A 260 -30.99 17.14 -1.56
CA LYS A 260 -31.26 17.70 -0.23
C LYS A 260 -30.22 17.25 0.79
N ALA A 261 -29.57 18.20 1.47
CA ALA A 261 -28.61 17.94 2.53
C ALA A 261 -29.28 17.27 3.75
N ALA A 262 -28.66 16.21 4.28
CA ALA A 262 -29.06 15.60 5.54
C ALA A 262 -28.65 16.50 6.72
N ALA A 263 -29.47 16.51 7.77
CA ALA A 263 -29.24 17.30 8.99
C ALA A 263 -27.91 16.96 9.69
N PRO A 264 -27.25 17.94 10.35
CA PRO A 264 -25.97 17.72 10.99
C PRO A 264 -26.10 16.76 12.19
N ALA A 265 -25.29 15.70 12.19
CA ALA A 265 -25.14 14.82 13.33
C ALA A 265 -24.22 15.47 14.38
N THR A 266 -24.50 15.20 15.65
CA THR A 266 -23.88 15.79 16.85
C THR A 266 -22.50 15.21 17.19
N GLY A 267 -21.64 14.98 16.19
CA GLY A 267 -20.25 14.56 16.36
C GLY A 267 -19.29 15.75 16.28
N SER A 268 -18.25 15.78 17.12
CA SER A 268 -17.15 16.74 16.94
C SER A 268 -16.41 16.40 15.65
N ARG A 269 -16.51 17.28 14.65
CA ARG A 269 -15.83 17.16 13.35
C ARG A 269 -14.34 16.88 13.54
N GLN A 270 -13.83 15.88 12.82
CA GLN A 270 -12.44 15.43 12.86
C GLN A 270 -11.71 15.90 11.61
N VAL A 271 -10.70 16.73 11.82
CA VAL A 271 -9.74 17.08 10.76
C VAL A 271 -8.61 16.06 10.80
N ILE A 272 -8.45 15.31 9.71
CA ILE A 272 -7.44 14.27 9.57
C ILE A 272 -6.43 14.74 8.53
N ALA A 273 -5.20 15.01 8.99
CA ALA A 273 -4.19 15.65 8.18
C ALA A 273 -2.92 14.80 7.98
N ASP A 274 -2.88 13.63 8.61
CA ASP A 274 -1.85 12.61 8.48
C ASP A 274 -2.44 11.23 8.84
N GLY A 275 -1.80 10.16 8.36
CA GLY A 275 -2.13 8.79 8.74
C GLY A 275 -3.10 8.07 7.79
N HIS A 276 -3.29 6.77 8.04
CA HIS A 276 -4.07 5.87 7.20
C HIS A 276 -5.57 6.00 7.47
N VAL A 277 -6.35 6.13 6.39
CA VAL A 277 -7.82 6.11 6.43
C VAL A 277 -8.36 5.41 5.21
N ASP A 278 -9.47 4.68 5.34
CA ASP A 278 -10.14 4.07 4.19
C ASP A 278 -11.61 4.45 4.13
N MET A 279 -12.12 4.73 2.93
CA MET A 279 -13.55 4.77 2.69
C MET A 279 -14.08 3.38 2.36
N GLY A 280 -15.12 2.93 3.08
CA GLY A 280 -15.73 1.64 2.82
C GLY A 280 -17.20 1.59 3.21
N PRO A 281 -17.98 0.67 2.62
CA PRO A 281 -19.33 0.44 3.05
C PRO A 281 -19.38 -0.46 4.29
N GLN A 282 -20.43 -0.30 5.09
CA GLN A 282 -20.87 -1.25 6.11
C GLN A 282 -22.30 -1.67 5.79
N LEU A 283 -22.62 -2.93 6.09
CA LEU A 283 -23.95 -3.50 5.95
C LEU A 283 -24.48 -3.83 7.35
N SER A 284 -25.66 -3.30 7.68
CA SER A 284 -26.37 -3.60 8.91
C SER A 284 -27.81 -3.96 8.58
N GLY A 285 -28.10 -5.27 8.56
CA GLY A 285 -29.33 -5.80 7.96
C GLY A 285 -29.40 -5.37 6.50
N ASP A 286 -30.39 -4.55 6.18
CA ASP A 286 -30.62 -4.01 4.84
C ASP A 286 -30.03 -2.61 4.62
N THR A 287 -29.40 -2.04 5.65
CA THR A 287 -28.83 -0.69 5.60
C THR A 287 -27.40 -0.76 5.12
N TRP A 288 -27.13 -0.14 3.98
CA TRP A 288 -25.79 0.05 3.43
C TRP A 288 -25.33 1.46 3.73
N ARG A 289 -24.13 1.61 4.30
CA ARG A 289 -23.64 2.92 4.74
C ARG A 289 -22.16 3.10 4.43
N ILE A 290 -21.82 4.13 3.68
CA ILE A 290 -20.43 4.52 3.43
C ILE A 290 -19.90 5.26 4.65
N ARG A 291 -18.75 4.83 5.16
CA ARG A 291 -18.07 5.41 6.32
C ARG A 291 -16.57 5.49 6.09
N ILE A 292 -15.87 6.23 6.95
CA ILE A 292 -14.41 6.31 6.97
C ILE A 292 -13.89 5.46 8.12
N LYS A 293 -13.07 4.46 7.81
CA LYS A 293 -12.26 3.71 8.76
C LYS A 293 -11.03 4.56 9.10
N ASP A 294 -10.91 5.00 10.35
CA ASP A 294 -9.79 5.77 10.88
C ASP A 294 -8.89 4.86 11.70
N ASP A 295 -7.78 4.41 11.09
CA ASP A 295 -6.86 3.41 11.64
C ASP A 295 -5.64 4.08 12.32
N ARG A 296 -5.68 5.40 12.54
CA ARG A 296 -4.65 6.13 13.29
C ARG A 296 -4.64 5.77 14.78
N THR A 297 -5.71 5.18 15.27
CA THR A 297 -5.84 4.62 16.61
C THR A 297 -6.08 3.12 16.53
N SER A 298 -5.61 2.37 17.53
CA SER A 298 -5.92 0.95 17.67
C SER A 298 -6.77 0.72 18.93
N PRO A 299 -7.96 0.11 18.84
CA PRO A 299 -8.61 -0.36 17.61
C PRO A 299 -9.07 0.79 16.69
N PRO A 300 -9.29 0.52 15.39
CA PRO A 300 -9.72 1.53 14.43
C PRO A 300 -11.14 2.03 14.72
N VAL A 301 -11.41 3.28 14.34
CA VAL A 301 -12.72 3.93 14.57
C VAL A 301 -13.42 4.20 13.24
N TRP A 302 -14.67 3.74 13.12
CA TRP A 302 -15.52 4.07 11.96
C TRP A 302 -16.27 5.38 12.19
N ARG A 303 -16.05 6.36 11.31
CA ARG A 303 -16.62 7.72 11.37
C ARG A 303 -17.60 7.97 10.22
N GLU A 304 -18.62 8.79 10.46
CA GLU A 304 -19.48 9.28 9.37
C GLU A 304 -18.67 10.22 8.47
N THR A 305 -18.90 10.19 7.15
CA THR A 305 -18.16 11.06 6.21
C THR A 305 -18.43 12.55 6.46
N ALA A 306 -19.60 12.88 7.03
CA ALA A 306 -19.98 14.25 7.38
C ALA A 306 -19.14 14.82 8.54
N ASP A 307 -18.64 13.93 9.41
CA ASP A 307 -17.86 14.30 10.59
C ASP A 307 -16.36 14.31 10.31
N VAL A 308 -15.92 14.10 9.06
CA VAL A 308 -14.51 14.01 8.68
C VAL A 308 -14.17 15.04 7.61
N VAL A 309 -13.03 15.69 7.79
CA VAL A 309 -12.36 16.49 6.77
C VAL A 309 -10.95 15.94 6.59
N LEU A 310 -10.61 15.53 5.37
CA LEU A 310 -9.24 15.16 5.03
C LEU A 310 -8.48 16.45 4.66
N HIS A 311 -7.45 16.80 5.41
CA HIS A 311 -6.64 17.99 5.17
C HIS A 311 -5.39 17.60 4.38
N VAL A 312 -5.35 18.03 3.12
CA VAL A 312 -4.24 17.85 2.20
C VAL A 312 -3.30 19.05 2.34
N LYS A 313 -2.31 18.95 3.23
CA LYS A 313 -1.36 20.03 3.53
C LYS A 313 -0.42 20.34 2.36
N ASP A 314 0.28 21.48 2.43
CA ASP A 314 1.24 21.90 1.40
C ASP A 314 2.49 21.00 1.31
N ASN A 315 2.77 20.18 2.32
CA ASN A 315 3.81 19.15 2.24
C ASN A 315 3.50 18.03 1.21
N ALA A 316 2.26 17.96 0.71
CA ALA A 316 1.84 17.07 -0.37
C ALA A 316 1.94 17.72 -1.77
N LYS A 317 2.47 18.94 -1.88
CA LYS A 317 2.60 19.64 -3.16
C LYS A 317 3.73 19.04 -4.00
N ILE A 318 3.43 18.73 -5.26
CA ILE A 318 4.40 18.31 -6.27
C ILE A 318 4.28 19.18 -7.52
N THR A 319 5.27 19.05 -8.39
CA THR A 319 5.24 19.59 -9.74
C THR A 319 4.74 18.52 -10.71
N VAL A 320 3.81 18.87 -11.60
CA VAL A 320 3.30 17.96 -12.64
C VAL A 320 4.47 17.49 -13.53
N PRO A 321 4.76 16.17 -13.58
CA PRO A 321 5.83 15.65 -14.41
C PRO A 321 5.39 15.55 -15.89
N ALA A 322 6.34 15.32 -16.78
CA ALA A 322 6.05 15.02 -18.18
C ALA A 322 5.14 13.77 -18.29
N GLY A 323 4.15 13.81 -19.19
CA GLY A 323 3.22 12.69 -19.42
C GLY A 323 2.07 12.59 -18.41
N ALA A 324 1.91 13.59 -17.53
CA ALA A 324 0.81 13.68 -16.57
C ALA A 324 -0.17 14.84 -16.90
N ASP A 325 -0.41 15.08 -18.19
CA ASP A 325 -1.19 16.24 -18.68
C ASP A 325 -2.65 16.25 -18.16
N PHE A 326 -3.15 15.11 -17.70
CA PHE A 326 -4.43 15.01 -17.01
C PHE A 326 -4.46 15.72 -15.64
N LEU A 327 -3.33 16.23 -15.15
CA LEU A 327 -3.26 17.04 -13.93
C LEU A 327 -3.01 18.53 -14.18
N GLY A 328 -2.73 18.93 -15.41
CA GLY A 328 -2.31 20.28 -15.75
C GLY A 328 -1.12 20.26 -16.70
N LYS A 329 -0.50 21.42 -16.92
CA LYS A 329 0.71 21.52 -17.74
C LYS A 329 1.89 20.99 -16.94
N GLN A 330 2.86 20.38 -17.61
CA GLN A 330 4.14 20.06 -17.00
C GLN A 330 4.73 21.31 -16.35
N GLY A 331 5.14 21.22 -15.08
CA GLY A 331 5.62 22.36 -14.31
C GLY A 331 4.56 22.99 -13.39
N ASP A 332 3.27 22.72 -13.59
CA ASP A 332 2.23 23.23 -12.70
C ASP A 332 2.34 22.60 -11.30
N ALA A 333 1.90 23.32 -10.27
CA ALA A 333 1.82 22.79 -8.91
C ALA A 333 0.49 22.07 -8.68
N VAL A 334 0.55 20.88 -8.07
CA VAL A 334 -0.64 20.11 -7.64
C VAL A 334 -0.42 19.53 -6.26
N TRP A 335 -1.50 19.33 -5.50
CA TRP A 335 -1.47 18.63 -4.23
C TRP A 335 -1.80 17.16 -4.47
N LEU A 336 -0.88 16.27 -4.13
CA LEU A 336 -0.97 14.84 -4.41
C LEU A 336 -0.94 14.05 -3.10
N LEU A 337 -2.05 13.40 -2.75
CA LEU A 337 -2.02 12.33 -1.77
C LEU A 337 -1.49 11.07 -2.48
N PRO A 338 -0.31 10.56 -2.08
CA PRO A 338 0.36 9.50 -2.81
C PRO A 338 -0.31 8.15 -2.59
N GLN A 339 -0.22 7.28 -3.61
CA GLN A 339 -0.65 5.89 -3.51
C GLN A 339 0.12 5.10 -2.44
N SER A 340 1.39 5.43 -2.22
CA SER A 340 2.23 4.86 -1.16
C SER A 340 2.18 5.76 0.08
N GLN A 341 2.06 5.17 1.27
CA GLN A 341 1.99 5.95 2.51
C GLN A 341 3.26 6.81 2.70
N GLN A 342 3.06 8.07 3.09
CA GLN A 342 4.13 9.00 3.45
C GLN A 342 3.86 9.61 4.83
N ALA A 343 4.89 9.71 5.65
CA ALA A 343 4.78 10.30 6.98
C ALA A 343 4.34 11.77 6.90
N GLY A 344 3.40 12.16 7.77
CA GLY A 344 2.88 13.53 7.81
C GLY A 344 1.90 13.89 6.68
N ILE A 345 1.50 12.93 5.85
CA ILE A 345 0.48 13.09 4.81
C ILE A 345 -0.68 12.13 5.09
N VAL A 346 -1.92 12.61 4.93
CA VAL A 346 -3.11 11.75 5.06
C VAL A 346 -3.15 10.76 3.90
N TRP A 347 -3.44 9.49 4.18
CA TRP A 347 -3.33 8.41 3.21
C TRP A 347 -4.69 7.72 3.01
N PRO A 348 -5.55 8.27 2.13
CA PRO A 348 -6.87 7.73 1.87
C PRO A 348 -6.85 6.53 0.92
N GLY A 349 -7.60 5.49 1.28
CA GLY A 349 -7.87 4.32 0.45
C GLY A 349 -9.36 4.04 0.29
N TRP A 350 -9.66 2.92 -0.37
CA TRP A 350 -10.98 2.31 -0.37
C TRP A 350 -10.91 0.86 0.11
N ASN A 351 -11.95 0.44 0.82
CA ASN A 351 -11.96 -0.83 1.55
C ASN A 351 -13.34 -1.53 1.46
N THR A 352 -13.34 -2.80 1.04
CA THR A 352 -14.52 -3.70 1.00
C THR A 352 -14.34 -4.94 1.89
N GLN A 353 -13.41 -4.88 2.85
CA GLN A 353 -13.05 -5.97 3.77
C GLN A 353 -13.84 -5.97 5.09
N HIS A 354 -14.68 -4.97 5.34
CA HIS A 354 -15.54 -4.98 6.52
C HIS A 354 -16.34 -6.29 6.59
N GLU A 355 -16.39 -6.93 7.75
CA GLU A 355 -16.87 -8.32 7.89
C GLU A 355 -18.32 -8.46 7.41
N SER A 356 -19.14 -7.43 7.64
CA SER A 356 -20.53 -7.39 7.17
C SER A 356 -20.66 -7.33 5.65
N VAL A 357 -19.66 -6.79 4.95
CA VAL A 357 -19.63 -6.69 3.48
C VAL A 357 -19.18 -8.02 2.91
N VAL A 358 -18.08 -8.57 3.44
CA VAL A 358 -17.52 -9.86 3.00
C VAL A 358 -18.54 -10.99 3.17
N SER A 359 -19.27 -11.02 4.28
CA SER A 359 -20.28 -12.04 4.57
C SER A 359 -21.68 -11.74 3.98
N GLY A 360 -22.00 -10.46 3.77
CA GLY A 360 -23.36 -10.01 3.46
C GLY A 360 -23.62 -9.63 2.01
N VAL A 361 -22.59 -9.49 1.17
CA VAL A 361 -22.70 -9.08 -0.24
C VAL A 361 -22.15 -10.17 -1.17
N LYS A 362 -22.75 -10.30 -2.35
CA LYS A 362 -22.24 -11.13 -3.45
C LYS A 362 -21.79 -10.26 -4.62
N GLY A 363 -20.69 -10.64 -5.25
CA GLY A 363 -20.12 -9.90 -6.37
C GLY A 363 -19.49 -8.56 -5.95
N PRO A 364 -18.92 -7.82 -6.90
CA PRO A 364 -18.17 -6.59 -6.60
C PRO A 364 -19.05 -5.46 -6.05
N VAL A 365 -18.41 -4.54 -5.33
CA VAL A 365 -18.99 -3.24 -4.98
C VAL A 365 -18.71 -2.26 -6.11
N THR A 366 -19.72 -1.56 -6.61
CA THR A 366 -19.54 -0.49 -7.59
C THR A 366 -19.36 0.84 -6.88
N TRP A 367 -18.22 1.49 -7.05
CA TRP A 367 -17.98 2.87 -6.62
C TRP A 367 -18.25 3.84 -7.76
N THR A 368 -19.19 4.75 -7.56
CA THR A 368 -19.56 5.80 -8.50
C THR A 368 -19.16 7.17 -7.98
N LEU A 369 -18.38 7.93 -8.74
CA LEU A 369 -18.18 9.36 -8.54
C LEU A 369 -19.27 10.12 -9.29
N LYS A 370 -20.18 10.75 -8.54
CA LYS A 370 -21.35 11.45 -9.09
C LYS A 370 -21.10 12.92 -9.40
N GLY A 371 -20.08 13.51 -8.79
CA GLY A 371 -19.73 14.90 -8.99
C GLY A 371 -18.65 15.36 -8.03
N VAL A 372 -18.01 16.46 -8.41
CA VAL A 372 -17.00 17.15 -7.59
C VAL A 372 -17.30 18.64 -7.60
N THR A 373 -17.30 19.26 -6.44
CA THR A 373 -17.34 20.71 -6.28
C THR A 373 -16.05 21.17 -5.61
N GLY A 374 -15.36 22.13 -6.21
CA GLY A 374 -14.11 22.68 -5.69
C GLY A 374 -13.48 23.66 -6.69
N PRO A 375 -12.40 24.37 -6.30
CA PRO A 375 -11.79 25.42 -7.11
C PRO A 375 -10.94 24.92 -8.30
N GLY A 376 -10.59 23.64 -8.30
CA GLY A 376 -9.75 23.02 -9.32
C GLY A 376 -10.25 21.64 -9.72
N ARG A 377 -9.43 20.96 -10.51
CA ARG A 377 -9.66 19.59 -10.95
C ARG A 377 -9.29 18.63 -9.83
N TYR A 378 -10.04 17.53 -9.75
CA TYR A 378 -9.73 16.35 -8.96
C TYR A 378 -9.45 15.18 -9.90
N ALA A 379 -8.43 14.39 -9.60
CA ALA A 379 -8.21 13.10 -10.26
C ALA A 379 -7.83 12.03 -9.24
N LEU A 380 -8.36 10.83 -9.42
CA LEU A 380 -7.93 9.60 -8.77
C LEU A 380 -7.29 8.71 -9.82
N PHE A 381 -6.06 8.26 -9.59
CA PHE A 381 -5.37 7.41 -10.55
C PHE A 381 -4.38 6.48 -9.86
N LEU A 382 -4.06 5.37 -10.51
CA LEU A 382 -3.04 4.44 -10.08
C LEU A 382 -1.74 4.71 -10.82
N THR A 383 -0.61 4.47 -10.17
CA THR A 383 0.68 4.46 -10.84
C THR A 383 1.14 3.01 -10.93
N GLY A 384 1.16 2.47 -12.14
CA GLY A 384 1.67 1.12 -12.36
C GLY A 384 3.18 1.04 -12.16
N SER A 385 3.71 -0.17 -12.12
CA SER A 385 5.12 -0.46 -11.78
C SER A 385 6.14 0.35 -12.57
N PHE A 386 5.81 0.70 -13.82
CA PHE A 386 6.69 1.46 -14.72
C PHE A 386 6.26 2.93 -14.88
N GLY A 387 5.58 3.49 -13.88
CA GLY A 387 5.25 4.92 -13.79
C GLY A 387 4.08 5.38 -14.65
N LYS A 388 3.44 4.49 -15.41
CA LYS A 388 2.24 4.82 -16.20
C LYS A 388 1.07 5.11 -15.25
N ALA A 389 0.41 6.24 -15.47
CA ALA A 389 -0.82 6.56 -14.76
C ALA A 389 -2.03 5.85 -15.41
N ASP A 390 -2.86 5.20 -14.59
CA ASP A 390 -4.19 4.74 -14.96
C ASP A 390 -5.25 5.57 -14.23
N VAL A 391 -5.94 6.43 -14.98
CA VAL A 391 -6.86 7.43 -14.42
C VAL A 391 -8.23 6.81 -14.17
N LEU A 392 -8.53 6.55 -12.90
CA LEU A 392 -9.78 5.95 -12.42
C LEU A 392 -10.93 6.96 -12.41
N PHE A 393 -10.68 8.14 -11.84
CA PHE A 393 -11.63 9.26 -11.85
C PHE A 393 -10.96 10.56 -12.24
N ASP A 394 -11.71 11.40 -12.94
CA ASP A 394 -11.23 12.68 -13.44
C ASP A 394 -12.37 13.67 -13.51
N SER A 395 -12.37 14.70 -12.66
CA SER A 395 -13.47 15.66 -12.58
C SER A 395 -13.62 16.55 -13.82
N ALA A 396 -12.70 16.50 -14.78
CA ALA A 396 -12.85 17.17 -16.07
C ALA A 396 -13.65 16.32 -17.08
N LYS A 397 -13.87 15.04 -16.81
CA LYS A 397 -14.71 14.16 -17.63
C LYS A 397 -16.16 14.19 -17.15
N PRO A 398 -17.14 13.87 -18.02
CA PRO A 398 -18.54 13.79 -17.63
C PRO A 398 -18.79 12.86 -16.44
N PHE A 399 -19.78 13.20 -15.62
CA PHE A 399 -20.28 12.35 -14.55
C PHE A 399 -21.57 11.62 -14.98
N PRO A 400 -21.92 10.47 -14.37
CA PRO A 400 -21.15 9.76 -13.35
C PRO A 400 -19.97 8.96 -13.94
N GLN A 401 -18.96 8.69 -13.12
CA GLN A 401 -17.85 7.79 -13.44
C GLN A 401 -17.87 6.60 -12.48
N GLN A 402 -17.51 5.40 -12.93
CA GLN A 402 -17.67 4.17 -12.15
C GLN A 402 -16.40 3.32 -12.13
N LEU A 403 -16.18 2.68 -10.98
CA LEU A 403 -15.15 1.68 -10.73
C LEU A 403 -15.80 0.44 -10.09
N SER A 404 -15.49 -0.75 -10.60
CA SER A 404 -15.88 -2.02 -9.99
C SER A 404 -14.79 -2.48 -9.04
N ILE A 405 -15.12 -2.63 -7.75
CA ILE A 405 -14.20 -3.02 -6.69
C ILE A 405 -14.52 -4.46 -6.28
N PRO A 406 -13.59 -5.42 -6.45
CA PRO A 406 -13.78 -6.78 -5.95
C PRO A 406 -14.08 -6.79 -4.44
N LEU A 407 -14.80 -7.82 -3.97
CA LEU A 407 -14.98 -8.01 -2.52
C LEU A 407 -13.64 -8.30 -1.86
N ASN A 408 -13.57 -7.99 -0.57
CA ASN A 408 -12.37 -8.19 0.24
C ASN A 408 -11.14 -7.45 -0.31
N THR A 409 -11.35 -6.29 -0.91
CA THR A 409 -10.29 -5.42 -1.45
C THR A 409 -9.96 -4.32 -0.45
N HIS A 410 -8.67 -4.09 -0.25
CA HIS A 410 -8.13 -2.87 0.35
C HIS A 410 -7.09 -2.30 -0.60
N ALA A 411 -7.31 -1.07 -1.07
CA ALA A 411 -6.42 -0.46 -2.04
C ALA A 411 -6.30 1.05 -1.84
N HIS A 412 -5.17 1.57 -2.32
CA HIS A 412 -4.83 2.98 -2.34
C HIS A 412 -4.53 3.42 -3.76
N GLY A 413 -4.76 4.70 -4.02
CA GLY A 413 -4.45 5.36 -5.28
C GLY A 413 -3.94 6.77 -5.02
N ASN A 414 -3.56 7.45 -6.08
CA ASN A 414 -3.08 8.82 -6.02
C ASN A 414 -4.26 9.78 -6.17
N TRP A 415 -4.46 10.68 -5.20
CA TRP A 415 -5.53 11.68 -5.22
C TRP A 415 -4.92 13.05 -5.47
N ALA A 416 -5.18 13.63 -6.64
CA ALA A 416 -4.60 14.91 -7.06
C ALA A 416 -5.62 16.03 -7.10
N PHE A 417 -5.20 17.22 -6.64
CA PHE A 417 -5.98 18.45 -6.64
C PHE A 417 -5.16 19.58 -7.25
N THR A 418 -5.72 20.27 -8.24
CA THR A 418 -4.96 21.27 -9.02
C THR A 418 -4.99 22.68 -8.45
N LYS A 419 -5.82 22.96 -7.43
CA LYS A 419 -5.87 24.24 -6.73
C LYS A 419 -6.10 24.02 -5.23
N PRO A 420 -5.61 24.92 -4.35
CA PRO A 420 -5.98 24.90 -2.95
C PRO A 420 -7.45 25.34 -2.77
N GLY A 421 -8.12 24.79 -1.76
CA GLY A 421 -9.47 25.14 -1.35
C GLY A 421 -10.30 23.93 -0.88
N LEU A 422 -11.58 24.16 -0.62
CA LEU A 422 -12.50 23.14 -0.14
C LEU A 422 -13.10 22.34 -1.31
N TYR A 423 -12.93 21.02 -1.26
CA TYR A 423 -13.47 20.08 -2.21
C TYR A 423 -14.56 19.21 -1.57
N ARG A 424 -15.64 18.96 -2.32
CA ARG A 424 -16.72 18.03 -1.97
C ARG A 424 -16.91 17.03 -3.09
N LEU A 425 -16.67 15.76 -2.78
CA LEU A 425 -16.82 14.65 -3.72
C LEU A 425 -18.10 13.91 -3.38
N ALA A 426 -19.05 13.89 -4.31
CA ALA A 426 -20.28 13.10 -4.19
C ALA A 426 -19.98 11.64 -4.59
N VAL A 427 -19.84 10.77 -3.61
CA VAL A 427 -19.48 9.37 -3.77
C VAL A 427 -20.68 8.48 -3.51
N GLN A 428 -20.88 7.48 -4.35
CA GLN A 428 -21.90 6.45 -4.17
C GLN A 428 -21.24 5.08 -4.23
N MET A 429 -21.66 4.17 -3.37
CA MET A 429 -21.28 2.76 -3.43
C MET A 429 -22.53 1.91 -3.45
N SER A 430 -22.57 0.93 -4.35
CA SER A 430 -23.66 -0.03 -4.47
C SER A 430 -23.17 -1.46 -4.51
N GLY A 431 -24.00 -2.39 -4.05
CA GLY A 431 -23.74 -3.82 -4.11
C GLY A 431 -25.03 -4.63 -4.11
N THR A 432 -24.90 -5.95 -4.16
CA THR A 432 -26.04 -6.88 -4.06
C THR A 432 -25.84 -7.77 -2.85
N THR A 433 -26.79 -7.76 -1.92
CA THR A 433 -26.75 -8.65 -0.75
C THR A 433 -26.76 -10.12 -1.17
N THR A 434 -26.32 -11.01 -0.28
CA THR A 434 -26.42 -12.47 -0.49
C THR A 434 -27.87 -12.93 -0.73
N ALA A 435 -28.84 -12.26 -0.12
CA ALA A 435 -30.28 -12.43 -0.36
C ALA A 435 -30.77 -11.92 -1.74
N GLY A 436 -29.89 -11.31 -2.55
CA GLY A 436 -30.22 -10.82 -3.89
C GLY A 436 -30.78 -9.40 -3.95
N LYS A 437 -30.91 -8.70 -2.81
CA LYS A 437 -31.38 -7.31 -2.76
C LYS A 437 -30.26 -6.33 -3.14
N ALA A 438 -30.56 -5.38 -4.01
CA ALA A 438 -29.67 -4.26 -4.30
C ALA A 438 -29.62 -3.26 -3.13
N VAL A 439 -28.41 -2.80 -2.80
CA VAL A 439 -28.16 -1.80 -1.77
C VAL A 439 -27.28 -0.68 -2.32
N THR A 440 -27.51 0.54 -1.87
CA THR A 440 -26.78 1.73 -2.32
C THR A 440 -26.79 2.80 -1.24
N ASP A 441 -25.71 3.58 -1.15
CA ASP A 441 -25.62 4.77 -0.29
C ASP A 441 -24.85 5.85 -1.04
N THR A 442 -25.18 7.11 -0.79
CA THR A 442 -24.50 8.26 -1.39
C THR A 442 -24.10 9.24 -0.31
N ARG A 443 -22.82 9.60 -0.27
CA ARG A 443 -22.22 10.47 0.73
C ARG A 443 -21.35 11.53 0.09
N THR A 444 -21.01 12.54 0.89
CA THR A 444 -20.02 13.55 0.52
C THR A 444 -18.74 13.32 1.30
N LEU A 445 -17.62 13.23 0.59
CA LEU A 445 -16.29 13.37 1.18
C LEU A 445 -15.88 14.82 1.13
N THR A 446 -15.35 15.36 2.23
CA THR A 446 -14.85 16.73 2.30
C THR A 446 -13.33 16.72 2.41
N LEU A 447 -12.67 17.45 1.51
CA LEU A 447 -11.23 17.66 1.57
C LEU A 447 -10.92 19.15 1.66
N ALA A 448 -10.02 19.51 2.55
CA ALA A 448 -9.42 20.84 2.62
C ALA A 448 -8.03 20.75 1.97
N VAL A 449 -7.80 21.48 0.87
CA VAL A 449 -6.56 21.37 0.11
C VAL A 449 -5.72 22.61 0.28
N GLY A 450 -4.47 22.44 0.70
CA GLY A 450 -3.50 23.47 1.02
C GLY A 450 -3.59 24.00 2.44
N ASP A 451 -2.47 24.50 2.94
CA ASP A 451 -2.35 25.00 4.33
C ASP A 451 -3.18 26.26 4.59
N SER A 452 -3.45 27.04 3.54
CA SER A 452 -4.28 28.25 3.61
C SER A 452 -5.79 27.95 3.64
N THR A 453 -6.20 26.70 3.41
CA THR A 453 -7.62 26.34 3.40
C THR A 453 -8.09 26.02 4.82
N ASN A 454 -9.09 26.77 5.29
CA ASN A 454 -9.75 26.47 6.55
C ASN A 454 -10.55 25.16 6.46
N PRO A 455 -10.16 24.08 7.17
CA PRO A 455 -10.87 22.80 7.14
C PRO A 455 -12.28 22.89 7.73
N ASP A 456 -12.54 23.89 8.58
CA ASP A 456 -13.84 24.11 9.22
C ASP A 456 -14.79 24.97 8.38
N GLY A 457 -14.29 25.66 7.35
CA GLY A 457 -14.96 26.71 6.57
C GLY A 457 -16.12 26.26 5.66
N GLY A 458 -16.78 25.15 5.96
CA GLY A 458 -17.77 24.50 5.08
C GLY A 458 -19.08 24.08 5.76
N SER A 459 -19.47 24.66 6.88
CA SER A 459 -20.77 24.37 7.53
C SER A 459 -21.94 25.23 7.02
N GLY A 460 -21.70 26.20 6.13
CA GLY A 460 -22.73 27.12 5.64
C GLY A 460 -23.47 26.63 4.39
N THR A 461 -24.79 26.48 4.49
CA THR A 461 -25.73 26.63 3.37
C THR A 461 -25.57 28.02 2.74
N GLY A 462 -25.46 28.11 1.42
CA GLY A 462 -25.06 29.34 0.72
C GLY A 462 -26.09 30.48 0.71
N SER A 463 -25.60 31.70 0.48
CA SER A 463 -26.15 32.72 -0.46
C SER A 463 -25.37 34.03 -0.30
N GLY A 464 -25.16 34.79 -1.40
CA GLY A 464 -24.92 36.23 -1.32
C GLY A 464 -23.65 36.77 -1.97
N SER A 465 -23.80 37.16 -3.24
CA SER A 465 -22.97 38.17 -3.92
C SER A 465 -23.00 39.52 -3.19
N GLY A 466 -21.92 40.30 -3.28
CA GLY A 466 -22.02 41.77 -3.27
C GLY A 466 -21.04 42.55 -2.40
N SER A 467 -20.02 43.13 -3.06
CA SER A 467 -19.55 44.51 -2.93
C SER A 467 -19.00 45.05 -1.59
N GLY A 468 -17.67 45.23 -1.59
CA GLY A 468 -16.86 46.39 -1.16
C GLY A 468 -17.38 47.41 -0.13
N SER A 469 -16.53 47.72 0.84
CA SER A 469 -15.85 49.03 0.99
C SER A 469 -14.86 48.99 2.15
N ASP A 470 -13.72 49.66 1.96
CA ASP A 470 -12.75 50.00 2.99
C ASP A 470 -13.39 50.89 4.07
N ASP A 471 -12.97 50.72 5.32
CA ASP A 471 -12.63 51.87 6.18
C ASP A 471 -11.74 51.43 7.34
N SER A 472 -10.62 52.15 7.48
CA SER A 472 -9.70 52.08 8.60
C SER A 472 -10.13 53.05 9.69
N ALA A 473 -10.16 52.62 10.95
CA ALA A 473 -9.86 53.47 12.10
C ALA A 473 -9.50 52.62 13.32
N GLY A 474 -8.35 52.94 13.92
CA GLY A 474 -7.80 52.23 15.07
C GLY A 474 -8.43 52.59 16.41
N GLY A 475 -8.14 51.74 17.39
CA GLY A 475 -8.38 51.96 18.80
C GLY A 475 -7.66 50.89 19.60
N ALA A 476 -6.53 51.25 20.20
CA ALA A 476 -5.84 50.45 21.20
C ALA A 476 -6.55 50.58 22.55
N ASP A 477 -6.71 49.48 23.30
CA ASP A 477 -6.25 49.43 24.70
C ASP A 477 -6.17 47.97 25.22
N GLN A 478 -5.42 47.86 26.30
CA GLN A 478 -4.73 46.75 26.91
C GLN A 478 -5.59 45.79 27.75
N GLY A 479 -5.05 44.58 27.94
CA GLY A 479 -4.87 44.05 29.29
C GLY A 479 -5.83 42.94 29.73
N SER A 480 -5.36 41.69 29.69
CA SER A 480 -5.56 40.74 30.78
C SER A 480 -4.63 39.54 30.61
N GLY A 481 -3.66 39.42 31.52
CA GLY A 481 -2.75 38.28 31.60
C GLY A 481 -3.43 36.99 32.07
N GLY A 482 -2.92 35.87 31.58
CA GLY A 482 -3.25 34.51 32.03
C GLY A 482 -2.36 33.49 31.30
N PRO A 483 -1.81 32.47 31.98
CA PRO A 483 -0.45 32.01 31.72
C PRO A 483 -0.30 31.00 30.57
N LEU A 484 0.84 31.10 29.88
CA LEU A 484 1.35 30.12 28.93
C LEU A 484 1.60 28.75 29.61
N PRO A 485 1.14 27.61 29.07
CA PRO A 485 1.61 26.31 29.52
C PRO A 485 3.04 26.08 29.06
N ARG A 486 3.94 26.00 30.03
CA ARG A 486 5.31 25.51 29.89
C ARG A 486 5.30 24.04 29.48
N THR A 487 6.03 23.69 28.42
CA THR A 487 6.40 22.32 28.09
C THR A 487 7.69 21.95 28.84
N GLY A 488 7.64 20.92 29.68
CA GLY A 488 8.85 20.36 30.30
C GLY A 488 8.61 19.72 31.66
N ALA A 489 8.70 18.38 31.67
CA ALA A 489 9.09 17.51 32.78
C ALA A 489 8.32 17.59 34.12
N GLY A 490 7.64 16.48 34.46
CA GLY A 490 7.46 16.07 35.85
C GLY A 490 6.10 15.46 36.17
N TRP A 491 5.98 14.14 36.03
CA TRP A 491 5.40 13.30 37.09
C TRP A 491 5.66 11.82 36.82
N VAL A 492 6.54 11.30 37.65
CA VAL A 492 6.74 9.90 37.99
C VAL A 492 5.72 9.58 39.11
N LEU A 493 5.14 8.38 39.06
CA LEU A 493 4.26 7.73 40.05
C LEU A 493 2.75 8.05 39.98
N THR A 494 1.98 7.17 39.33
CA THR A 494 1.06 6.23 40.01
C THR A 494 0.49 5.21 39.00
N ALA A 495 1.08 4.02 38.93
CA ALA A 495 0.44 2.81 38.40
C ALA A 495 1.10 1.55 38.99
N ALA A 496 1.28 1.54 40.32
CA ALA A 496 1.72 0.39 41.07
C ALA A 496 0.58 -0.07 41.99
N SER A 497 -0.49 -0.63 41.41
CA SER A 497 -1.57 -1.27 42.18
C SER A 497 -2.43 -2.28 41.42
N ALA A 498 -2.18 -2.55 40.13
CA ALA A 498 -2.86 -3.66 39.41
C ALA A 498 -1.98 -4.93 39.27
N GLY A 499 -0.66 -4.82 39.40
CA GLY A 499 0.28 -5.95 39.20
C GLY A 499 0.42 -6.91 40.39
N VAL A 500 0.23 -6.41 41.63
CA VAL A 500 0.45 -7.24 42.84
C VAL A 500 -0.71 -8.22 43.07
N VAL A 501 -1.94 -7.89 42.63
CA VAL A 501 -3.10 -8.79 42.76
C VAL A 501 -2.98 -10.01 41.85
N LEU A 502 -2.42 -9.86 40.64
CA LEU A 502 -2.24 -10.95 39.70
C LEU A 502 -1.10 -11.91 40.09
N VAL A 503 -0.04 -11.40 40.71
CA VAL A 503 1.06 -12.25 41.21
C VAL A 503 0.61 -13.06 42.44
N VAL A 504 -0.18 -12.46 43.34
CA VAL A 504 -0.73 -13.20 44.50
C VAL A 504 -1.75 -14.27 44.07
N LEU A 505 -2.61 -13.99 43.09
CA LEU A 505 -3.51 -15.01 42.53
C LEU A 505 -2.74 -16.13 41.82
N GLY A 506 -1.68 -15.80 41.07
CA GLY A 506 -0.85 -16.79 40.38
C GLY A 506 -0.14 -17.74 41.35
N VAL A 507 0.41 -17.21 42.46
CA VAL A 507 1.11 -18.02 43.47
C VAL A 507 0.14 -18.93 44.23
N LEU A 508 -1.09 -18.47 44.52
CA LEU A 508 -2.12 -19.29 45.18
C LEU A 508 -2.64 -20.44 44.29
N LEU A 509 -2.73 -20.22 42.97
CA LEU A 509 -3.13 -21.26 42.01
C LEU A 509 -2.04 -22.32 41.82
N VAL A 510 -0.76 -21.94 41.81
CA VAL A 510 0.36 -22.90 41.72
C VAL A 510 0.53 -23.69 43.02
N ALA A 511 0.31 -23.08 44.19
CA ALA A 511 0.37 -23.76 45.48
C ALA A 511 -0.76 -24.79 45.68
N SER A 512 -1.97 -24.49 45.18
CA SER A 512 -3.11 -25.41 45.24
C SER A 512 -3.00 -26.57 44.24
N ALA A 513 -2.37 -26.36 43.08
CA ALA A 513 -2.06 -27.44 42.13
C ALA A 513 -0.98 -28.40 42.66
N ARG A 514 0.00 -27.90 43.43
CA ARG A 514 1.04 -28.75 44.06
C ARG A 514 0.51 -29.57 45.24
N ARG A 515 -0.43 -29.04 46.04
CA ARG A 515 -1.05 -29.81 47.13
C ARG A 515 -1.98 -30.94 46.67
N ARG A 516 -2.47 -30.91 45.42
CA ARG A 516 -3.29 -32.00 44.85
C ARG A 516 -2.49 -33.17 44.26
N ARG A 517 -1.15 -33.06 44.18
CA ARG A 517 -0.26 -34.14 43.70
C ARG A 517 0.43 -34.93 44.82
N ALA A 518 0.15 -34.62 46.07
CA ALA A 518 0.61 -35.41 47.22
C ALA A 518 -0.60 -35.91 48.01
N GLY A 519 -1.02 -37.14 47.71
CA GLY A 519 -1.99 -37.95 48.45
C GLY A 519 -1.53 -39.41 48.46
N PRO A 520 -1.97 -40.22 49.43
CA PRO A 520 -1.07 -40.85 50.40
C PRO A 520 -0.51 -42.22 50.00
N THR A 521 0.66 -42.54 50.55
CA THR A 521 1.27 -43.88 50.62
C THR A 521 0.50 -44.79 51.57
N SER A 522 0.08 -45.97 51.11
CA SER A 522 -0.31 -47.15 51.89
C SER A 522 -0.19 -48.36 50.94
N ASP A 523 0.88 -49.16 50.96
CA ASP A 523 1.22 -50.26 51.89
C ASP A 523 0.51 -51.60 51.55
N VAL A 524 1.30 -52.69 51.61
CA VAL A 524 0.94 -54.12 51.74
C VAL A 524 0.59 -54.99 50.49
N MET A 525 1.61 -55.78 50.08
CA MET A 525 1.69 -57.28 50.06
C MET A 525 0.75 -58.15 49.19
N ALA A 526 1.36 -58.80 48.16
CA ALA A 526 1.38 -60.23 47.72
C ALA A 526 0.24 -61.24 48.09
N PRO A 527 0.23 -62.49 47.58
CA PRO A 527 0.54 -63.08 46.25
C PRO A 527 -0.53 -64.10 45.77
N ALA A 528 -0.39 -64.64 44.55
CA ALA A 528 -0.52 -66.08 44.21
C ALA A 528 0.02 -66.32 42.79
#